data_AF-A0A7Y3RPP2-F1
#
_entry.id   AF-A0A7Y3RPP2-F1
#
_cell.length_a   1.000
_cell.length_b   1.000
_cell.length_c   1.000
_cell.angle_alpha   90.00
_cell.angle_beta   90.00
_cell.angle_gamma   90.00
#
_symmetry.space_group_name_H-M   'P 1'
#
loop_
_entity.id
_entity.type
_entity.pdbx_description
1 polymer ?
#
loop_
_entity_poly.entity_id
_entity_poly.type
_entity_poly.pdbx_seq_one_letter_code
_entity_poly.pdbx_strand_id
1 'polypeptide(L)'
;MPLSQGVKSTTEATMDPRQKKLIIALGVMPFLLIYAGLCLWIWDMLPENKIVDLLFFIVAGVAWAFPLKPVMLWVNKPKDEAAG
;
A
#
# COMPACT_ATOMS: atom_id res chain seq x y z
N MET A 1 -44.56 21.22 -17.10
CA MET A 1 -43.46 20.61 -17.87
C MET A 1 -42.19 21.43 -17.63
N PRO A 2 -41.29 21.02 -16.72
CA PRO A 2 -39.97 21.64 -16.57
C PRO A 2 -38.94 20.98 -17.48
N LEU A 3 -38.24 21.81 -18.23
CA LEU A 3 -37.22 21.50 -19.23
C LEU A 3 -35.85 21.23 -18.58
N SER A 4 -35.06 20.44 -19.29
CA SER A 4 -33.59 20.51 -19.30
C SER A 4 -32.84 20.05 -18.05
N GLN A 5 -32.79 18.73 -17.84
CA GLN A 5 -31.68 18.09 -17.13
C GLN A 5 -30.50 17.90 -18.10
N GLY A 6 -29.97 19.01 -18.60
CA GLY A 6 -28.68 19.06 -19.27
C GLY A 6 -27.64 19.61 -18.31
N VAL A 7 -26.47 18.95 -18.23
CA VAL A 7 -25.28 19.33 -17.43
C VAL A 7 -25.46 19.00 -15.94
N LYS A 8 -24.88 17.93 -15.40
CA LYS A 8 -23.43 17.69 -15.25
C LYS A 8 -23.10 16.19 -15.34
N SER A 9 -22.72 15.69 -16.52
CA SER A 9 -21.98 14.42 -16.63
C SER A 9 -20.48 14.69 -16.53
N THR A 10 -20.10 15.61 -15.65
CA THR A 10 -18.70 15.99 -15.44
C THR A 10 -18.03 14.86 -14.67
N THR A 11 -17.29 14.02 -15.38
CA THR A 11 -15.98 13.55 -14.91
C THR A 11 -15.94 12.95 -13.50
N GLU A 12 -16.86 12.08 -13.13
CA GLU A 12 -16.63 11.19 -11.97
C GLU A 12 -15.83 9.98 -12.47
N ALA A 13 -14.58 10.22 -12.87
CA ALA A 13 -13.59 9.16 -13.05
C ALA A 13 -13.26 8.57 -11.67
N THR A 14 -14.25 7.99 -11.00
CA THR A 14 -14.00 7.17 -9.82
C THR A 14 -13.23 5.96 -10.30
N MET A 15 -11.90 6.02 -10.16
CA MET A 15 -10.95 4.94 -10.45
C MET A 15 -11.59 3.61 -10.07
N ASP A 16 -11.76 2.74 -11.07
CA ASP A 16 -12.37 1.42 -10.88
C ASP A 16 -11.61 0.74 -9.72
N PRO A 17 -12.30 0.17 -8.71
CA PRO A 17 -11.67 -0.59 -7.62
C PRO A 17 -10.59 -1.59 -8.10
N ARG A 18 -10.72 -2.07 -9.34
CA ARG A 18 -9.72 -2.91 -10.02
C ARG A 18 -8.39 -2.18 -10.30
N GLN A 19 -8.43 -0.93 -10.78
CA GLN A 19 -7.24 -0.12 -11.05
C GLN A 19 -6.50 0.26 -9.77
N LYS A 20 -7.22 0.58 -8.69
CA LYS A 20 -6.62 0.83 -7.37
C LYS A 20 -5.84 -0.39 -6.86
N LYS A 21 -6.41 -1.59 -6.97
CA LYS A 21 -5.74 -2.85 -6.60
C LYS A 21 -4.49 -3.10 -7.45
N LEU A 22 -4.52 -2.78 -8.74
CA LEU A 22 -3.38 -2.91 -9.65
C LEU A 22 -2.22 -1.98 -9.27
N ILE A 23 -2.52 -0.71 -8.96
CA ILE A 23 -1.50 0.26 -8.52
C ILE A 23 -0.89 -0.15 -7.17
N ILE A 24 -1.72 -0.61 -6.23
CA ILE A 24 -1.23 -1.15 -4.95
C ILE A 24 -0.30 -2.33 -5.20
N ALA A 25 -0.74 -3.32 -5.98
CA ALA A 25 0.06 -4.52 -6.25
C ALA A 25 1.38 -4.17 -6.93
N LEU A 26 1.34 -3.27 -7.91
CA LEU A 26 2.51 -2.83 -8.66
C LEU A 26 3.47 -1.96 -7.84
N GLY A 27 2.98 -1.24 -6.81
CA GLY A 27 3.83 -0.50 -5.89
C GLY A 27 4.42 -1.37 -4.77
N VAL A 28 3.60 -2.25 -4.19
CA VAL A 28 3.98 -3.10 -3.05
C VAL A 28 4.98 -4.18 -3.48
N MET A 29 4.83 -4.76 -4.66
CA MET A 29 5.68 -5.86 -5.11
C MET A 29 7.17 -5.48 -5.29
N PRO A 30 7.54 -4.43 -6.06
CA PRO A 30 8.93 -4.02 -6.18
C PRO A 30 9.48 -3.49 -4.84
N PHE A 31 8.65 -2.85 -4.01
CA PHE A 31 9.04 -2.45 -2.66
C PHE A 31 9.45 -3.66 -1.81
N LEU A 32 8.65 -4.73 -1.81
CA LEU A 32 8.96 -5.97 -1.09
C LEU A 32 10.23 -6.63 -1.61
N LEU A 33 10.47 -6.62 -2.92
CA LEU A 33 11.71 -7.14 -3.50
C LEU A 33 12.94 -6.37 -3.01
N ILE A 34 12.89 -5.04 -3.04
CA ILE A 34 13.99 -4.19 -2.54
C ILE A 34 14.17 -4.39 -1.03
N TYR A 35 13.07 -4.42 -0.28
CA TYR A 35 13.07 -4.61 1.16
C TYR A 35 13.69 -5.95 1.58
N ALA A 36 13.29 -7.04 0.92
CA ALA A 36 13.84 -8.37 1.17
C ALA A 36 15.32 -8.44 0.80
N GLY A 37 15.71 -7.85 -0.33
CA GLY A 37 17.12 -7.73 -0.72
C GLY A 37 17.96 -6.96 0.31
N LEU A 38 17.45 -5.83 0.81
CA LEU A 38 18.10 -5.08 1.88
C LEU A 38 18.22 -5.90 3.16
N CYS A 39 17.18 -6.66 3.52
CA CYS A 39 17.21 -7.50 4.71
C CYS A 39 18.28 -8.59 4.61
N LEU A 40 18.37 -9.26 3.46
CA LEU A 40 19.40 -10.27 3.21
C LEU A 40 20.80 -9.66 3.26
N TRP A 41 20.98 -8.48 2.65
CA TRP A 41 22.27 -7.79 2.64
C TRP A 41 22.72 -7.35 4.04
N ILE A 42 21.78 -6.88 4.87
CA ILE A 42 22.07 -6.56 6.27
C ILE A 42 22.36 -7.84 7.07
N TRP A 43 21.61 -8.92 6.81
CA TRP A 43 21.80 -10.20 7.49
C TRP A 43 23.19 -10.79 7.25
N ASP A 44 23.72 -10.69 6.02
CA ASP A 44 25.09 -11.13 5.71
C ASP A 44 26.18 -10.33 6.45
N MET A 45 25.87 -9.12 6.93
CA MET A 45 26.80 -8.30 7.72
C MET A 45 26.69 -8.55 9.23
N LEU A 46 25.68 -9.30 9.67
CA LEU A 46 25.46 -9.58 11.09
C LEU A 46 26.40 -10.69 11.58
N PRO A 47 26.91 -10.60 12.82
CA PRO A 47 27.72 -11.65 13.40
C PRO A 47 26.88 -12.92 13.60
N GLU A 48 27.51 -14.10 13.45
CA GLU A 48 26.89 -15.43 13.57
C GLU A 48 26.38 -15.72 15.00
N ASN A 49 25.28 -15.07 15.38
CA ASN A 49 24.67 -15.14 16.69
C ASN A 49 23.17 -15.31 16.54
N LYS A 50 22.66 -16.48 16.96
CA LYS A 50 21.24 -16.84 16.87
C LYS A 50 20.29 -15.82 17.52
N ILE A 51 20.74 -15.14 18.57
CA ILE A 51 19.96 -14.09 19.25
C ILE A 51 19.83 -12.85 18.37
N VAL A 52 20.92 -12.47 17.69
CA VAL A 52 20.94 -11.29 16.81
C VAL A 52 20.07 -11.57 15.58
N ASP A 53 20.16 -12.77 15.00
CA ASP A 53 19.26 -13.21 13.92
C ASP A 53 17.79 -13.15 14.35
N LEU A 54 17.46 -13.66 15.54
CA LEU A 54 16.09 -13.65 16.04
C LEU A 54 15.55 -12.23 16.19
N LEU A 55 16.33 -11.34 16.80
CA LEU A 55 15.95 -9.93 16.95
C LEU A 55 15.81 -9.25 15.58
N PHE A 56 16.72 -9.53 14.65
CA PHE A 56 16.67 -9.01 13.29
C PHE A 56 15.39 -9.45 12.58
N PHE A 57 15.03 -10.74 12.63
CA PHE A 57 13.80 -11.24 12.02
C PHE A 57 12.53 -10.68 12.67
N ILE A 58 12.53 -10.47 14.00
CA ILE A 58 11.40 -9.81 14.68
C ILE A 58 11.26 -8.36 14.20
N VAL A 59 12.36 -7.59 14.19
CA VAL A 59 12.34 -6.19 13.77
C VAL A 59 11.99 -6.08 12.29
N ALA A 60 12.56 -6.91 11.41
CA ALA A 60 12.21 -6.97 10.01
C ALA A 60 10.71 -7.33 9.84
N GLY A 61 10.24 -8.34 10.56
CA GLY A 61 8.84 -8.76 10.60
C GLY A 61 7.86 -7.70 11.13
N VAL A 62 8.32 -6.68 11.85
CA VAL A 62 7.48 -5.54 12.26
C VAL A 62 7.67 -4.35 11.32
N ALA A 63 8.89 -4.13 10.82
CA ALA A 63 9.24 -3.02 9.95
C ALA A 63 8.48 -3.06 8.61
N TRP A 64 8.24 -4.26 8.05
CA TRP A 64 7.43 -4.37 6.83
C TRP A 64 5.93 -4.03 7.02
N ALA A 65 5.45 -3.78 8.24
CA ALA A 65 4.09 -3.28 8.45
C ALA A 65 3.93 -1.80 8.03
N PHE A 66 5.04 -1.07 7.88
CA PHE A 66 5.05 0.33 7.43
C PHE A 66 4.40 0.56 6.05
N PRO A 67 4.74 -0.20 4.99
CA PRO A 67 4.04 -0.13 3.70
C PRO A 67 2.57 -0.58 3.77
N LEU A 68 2.17 -1.34 4.78
CA LEU A 68 0.80 -1.81 4.95
C LEU A 68 -0.15 -0.67 5.33
N LYS A 69 0.31 0.29 6.14
CA LYS A 69 -0.47 1.47 6.58
C LYS A 69 -1.06 2.31 5.42
N PRO A 70 -0.26 2.84 4.47
CA PRO A 70 -0.80 3.66 3.38
C PRO A 70 -1.72 2.87 2.45
N VAL A 71 -1.43 1.58 2.23
CA VAL A 71 -2.28 0.68 1.44
C VAL A 71 -3.65 0.53 2.10
N MET A 72 -3.69 0.26 3.42
CA MET A 72 -4.94 0.15 4.16
C MET A 72 -5.73 1.46 4.15
N LEU A 73 -5.09 2.61 4.37
CA LEU A 73 -5.76 3.91 4.31
C LEU A 73 -6.35 4.21 2.93
N TRP A 74 -5.70 3.75 1.86
CA TRP A 74 -6.17 3.97 0.49
C TRP A 74 -7.31 3.05 0.09
N VAL A 75 -7.30 1.80 0.59
CA VAL A 75 -8.42 0.85 0.46
C VAL A 75 -9.62 1.29 1.28
N ASN A 76 -9.38 1.83 2.47
CA ASN A 76 -10.43 2.17 3.44
C ASN A 76 -10.97 3.60 3.27
N LYS A 77 -10.53 4.37 2.25
CA LYS A 77 -11.17 5.65 1.91
C LYS A 77 -12.53 5.32 1.27
N PRO A 78 -13.64 5.44 2.01
CA PRO A 78 -14.96 5.25 1.43
C PRO A 78 -15.28 6.51 0.60
N LYS A 79 -16.15 6.38 -0.39
CA LYS A 79 -16.57 7.48 -1.26
C LYS A 79 -17.53 8.40 -0.48
N ASP A 80 -17.07 9.02 0.61
CA ASP A 80 -17.96 9.67 1.58
C ASP A 80 -17.69 11.18 1.69
N GLU A 81 -17.29 11.82 0.58
CA GLU A 81 -17.32 13.29 0.40
C GLU A 81 -18.38 13.71 -0.62
N ALA A 82 -19.45 12.92 -0.77
CA ALA A 82 -20.62 13.27 -1.58
C ALA A 82 -21.90 13.49 -0.73
N ALA A 83 -21.79 13.60 0.60
CA ALA A 83 -22.92 13.89 1.48
C ALA A 83 -22.47 14.50 2.84
N GLY A 84 -21.84 15.66 2.79
CA GLY A 84 -21.60 16.53 3.95
C GLY A 84 -21.79 17.98 3.56
#